data_AF-A0A8H8MTG8-F1
#
_entry.id   AF-A0A8H8MTG8-F1
#
_cell.length_a   1.000
_cell.length_b   1.000
_cell.length_c   1.000
_cell.angle_alpha   90.00
_cell.angle_beta   90.00
_cell.angle_gamma   90.00
#
_symmetry.space_group_name_H-M   'P 1'
#
loop_
_entity.id
_entity.type
_entity.pdbx_description
1 polymer ?
#
loop_
_entity_poly.entity_id
_entity_poly.type
_entity_poly.pdbx_seq_one_letter_code
_entity_poly.pdbx_strand_id
1 'polypeptide(L)'
;MQQDAEQTKTMIEDEMTKKYGFKWDVWIGFHAVPSMEHVHLHVLSSDLCAPALKKKHHYNSFRPDLGFFLHLKDVLSWFELPTATPFAKGPTFEQKAALSAQKYEPLLKKDLECFKCHETFKTLPQLKAHLQKEWDDLRAERGPKKSRKIKDTSLEGSEP
;
A
#
# COMPACT_ATOMS: atom_id res chain seq x y z
N MET A 1 -18.65 3.55 6.83
CA MET A 1 -17.24 3.72 6.40
C MET A 1 -16.37 2.52 6.78
N GLN A 2 -16.20 2.16 8.06
CA GLN A 2 -15.33 1.02 8.41
C GLN A 2 -15.86 -0.30 7.82
N GLN A 3 -17.13 -0.61 8.06
CA GLN A 3 -17.78 -1.81 7.52
C GLN A 3 -17.71 -1.87 5.99
N ASP A 4 -18.00 -0.76 5.31
CA ASP A 4 -17.96 -0.70 3.84
C ASP A 4 -16.53 -0.91 3.30
N ALA A 5 -15.52 -0.37 3.97
CA ALA A 5 -14.11 -0.56 3.62
C ALA A 5 -13.66 -2.01 3.83
N GLU A 6 -14.08 -2.64 4.93
CA GLU A 6 -13.81 -4.04 5.23
C GLU A 6 -14.49 -4.95 4.19
N GLN A 7 -15.76 -4.71 3.87
CA GLN A 7 -16.48 -5.43 2.81
C GLN A 7 -15.79 -5.28 1.46
N THR A 8 -15.42 -4.06 1.08
CA THR A 8 -14.70 -3.78 -0.16
C THR A 8 -13.38 -4.53 -0.20
N LYS A 9 -12.61 -4.52 0.90
CA LYS A 9 -11.35 -5.26 1.01
C LYS A 9 -11.56 -6.77 0.86
N THR A 10 -12.58 -7.34 1.51
CA THR A 10 -12.92 -8.75 1.37
C THR A 10 -13.24 -9.12 -0.08
N MET A 11 -14.06 -8.30 -0.77
CA MET A 11 -14.38 -8.52 -2.18
C MET A 11 -13.12 -8.53 -3.06
N ILE A 12 -12.22 -7.57 -2.84
CA ILE A 12 -10.95 -7.50 -3.58
C ILE A 12 -10.10 -8.74 -3.30
N GLU A 13 -9.92 -9.13 -2.03
CA GLU A 13 -9.11 -10.28 -1.65
C GLU A 13 -9.67 -11.61 -2.21
N ASP A 14 -10.99 -11.74 -2.28
CA ASP A 14 -11.65 -12.89 -2.90
C ASP A 14 -11.35 -12.94 -4.40
N GLU A 15 -11.42 -11.80 -5.10
CA GLU A 15 -11.00 -11.71 -6.50
C GLU A 15 -9.51 -12.01 -6.69
N MET A 16 -8.64 -11.51 -5.81
CA MET A 16 -7.19 -11.81 -5.84
C MET A 16 -6.94 -13.31 -5.77
N THR A 17 -7.60 -13.97 -4.82
CA THR A 17 -7.47 -15.42 -4.62
C THR A 17 -7.98 -16.19 -5.83
N LYS A 18 -9.16 -15.85 -6.34
CA LYS A 18 -9.79 -16.52 -7.49
C LYS A 18 -8.97 -16.36 -8.78
N LYS A 19 -8.45 -15.16 -9.04
CA LYS A 19 -7.74 -14.85 -10.31
C LYS A 19 -6.26 -15.20 -10.27
N TYR A 20 -5.60 -15.01 -9.14
CA TYR A 20 -4.13 -15.09 -9.05
C TYR A 20 -3.64 -16.18 -8.09
N GLY A 21 -4.50 -16.76 -7.26
CA GLY A 21 -4.16 -17.86 -6.35
C GLY A 21 -3.41 -17.42 -5.08
N PHE A 22 -3.29 -16.12 -4.82
CA PHE A 22 -2.71 -15.55 -3.60
C PHE A 22 -3.25 -14.14 -3.35
N LYS A 23 -3.02 -13.63 -2.14
CA LYS A 23 -3.43 -12.28 -1.71
C LYS A 23 -2.21 -11.37 -1.50
N TRP A 24 -2.40 -10.09 -1.76
CA TRP A 24 -1.47 -9.02 -1.40
C TRP A 24 -2.20 -7.93 -0.63
N ASP A 25 -1.43 -7.02 -0.02
CA ASP A 25 -2.03 -6.02 0.85
C ASP A 25 -2.75 -4.94 0.04
N VAL A 26 -3.86 -4.45 0.59
CA VAL A 26 -4.65 -3.35 0.06
C VAL A 26 -4.62 -2.22 1.07
N TRP A 27 -4.30 -1.02 0.59
CA TRP A 27 -4.34 0.20 1.38
C TRP A 27 -5.63 0.95 1.11
N ILE A 28 -6.21 1.46 2.19
CA ILE A 28 -7.44 2.24 2.17
C ILE A 28 -7.19 3.50 2.99
N GLY A 29 -7.41 4.68 2.42
CA GLY A 29 -7.05 5.93 3.07
C GLY A 29 -7.27 7.19 2.25
N PHE A 30 -6.77 8.31 2.75
CA PHE A 30 -6.91 9.64 2.18
C PHE A 30 -5.55 10.28 1.97
N HIS A 31 -5.48 11.26 1.07
CA HIS A 31 -4.38 12.22 1.10
C HIS A 31 -4.61 13.26 2.20
N ALA A 32 -3.58 13.59 2.97
CA ALA A 32 -3.63 14.63 3.99
C ALA A 32 -3.97 16.01 3.42
N VAL A 33 -3.54 16.28 2.18
CA VAL A 33 -3.96 17.44 1.38
C VAL A 33 -4.61 16.90 0.11
N PRO A 34 -5.93 17.06 -0.07
CA PRO A 34 -6.62 16.48 -1.21
C PRO A 34 -6.24 17.22 -2.50
N SER A 35 -6.09 16.47 -3.60
CA SER A 35 -5.84 17.04 -4.94
C SER A 35 -7.11 17.50 -5.65
N MET A 36 -8.28 17.16 -5.10
CA MET A 36 -9.61 17.49 -5.60
C MET A 36 -10.42 18.12 -4.47
N GLU A 37 -11.44 18.89 -4.83
CA GLU A 37 -12.29 19.59 -3.85
C GLU A 37 -13.06 18.63 -2.94
N HIS A 38 -13.52 17.50 -3.48
CA HIS A 38 -14.28 16.51 -2.73
C HIS A 38 -13.37 15.49 -2.05
N VAL A 39 -13.73 15.13 -0.82
CA VAL A 39 -13.12 14.02 -0.10
C VAL A 39 -13.30 12.73 -0.91
N HIS A 40 -12.19 12.05 -1.17
CA HIS A 40 -12.19 10.79 -1.90
C HIS A 40 -11.33 9.78 -1.17
N LEU A 41 -11.90 8.58 -1.00
CA LEU A 41 -11.21 7.46 -0.40
C LEU A 41 -10.42 6.72 -1.49
N HIS A 42 -9.12 6.55 -1.27
CA HIS A 42 -8.29 5.70 -2.10
C HIS A 42 -8.41 4.25 -1.63
N VAL A 43 -8.57 3.34 -2.58
CA VAL A 43 -8.44 1.89 -2.40
C VAL A 43 -7.45 1.41 -3.45
N LEU A 44 -6.27 0.96 -3.03
CA LEU A 44 -5.17 0.63 -3.92
C LEU A 44 -4.36 -0.58 -3.42
N SER A 45 -3.70 -1.28 -4.33
CA SER A 45 -2.74 -2.33 -4.00
C SER A 45 -1.46 -1.74 -3.40
N SER A 46 -0.79 -2.52 -2.54
CA SER A 46 0.39 -2.08 -1.78
C SER A 46 1.71 -2.12 -2.56
N ASP A 47 1.71 -2.38 -3.87
CA ASP A 47 2.94 -2.57 -4.67
C ASP A 47 3.56 -1.24 -5.13
N LEU A 48 2.75 -0.20 -5.35
CA LEU A 48 3.17 1.09 -5.93
C LEU A 48 4.03 0.95 -7.21
N CYS A 49 3.84 -0.08 -8.03
CA CYS A 49 4.65 -0.32 -9.24
C CYS A 49 3.94 0.09 -10.56
N ALA A 50 2.81 0.81 -10.49
CA ALA A 50 1.97 1.11 -11.64
C ALA A 50 2.67 1.94 -12.76
N PRO A 51 2.33 1.70 -14.05
CA PRO A 51 2.83 2.51 -15.17
C PRO A 51 2.51 4.02 -15.05
N ALA A 52 1.36 4.36 -14.47
CA ALA A 52 0.91 5.74 -14.25
C ALA A 52 1.73 6.50 -13.18
N LEU A 53 2.56 5.80 -12.40
CA LEU A 53 3.49 6.43 -11.46
C LEU A 53 4.64 7.09 -12.25
N LYS A 54 4.48 8.39 -12.53
CA LYS A 54 5.36 9.19 -13.40
C LYS A 54 6.13 10.30 -12.69
N LYS A 55 5.68 10.73 -11.50
CA LYS A 55 6.25 11.88 -10.79
C LYS A 55 6.60 11.50 -9.35
N LYS A 56 7.65 12.13 -8.79
CA LYS A 56 8.09 11.94 -7.40
C LYS A 56 6.94 12.15 -6.41
N HIS A 57 6.13 13.20 -6.59
CA HIS A 57 5.02 13.47 -5.69
C HIS A 57 3.89 12.43 -5.78
N HIS A 58 3.67 11.77 -6.92
CA HIS A 58 2.69 10.66 -6.98
C HIS A 58 3.16 9.49 -6.12
N TYR A 59 4.47 9.22 -6.06
CA TYR A 59 4.99 8.15 -5.21
C TYR A 59 4.87 8.53 -3.74
N ASN A 60 5.41 9.70 -3.39
CA ASN A 60 5.43 10.17 -2.00
C ASN A 60 4.03 10.40 -1.43
N SER A 61 3.01 10.70 -2.26
CA SER A 61 1.64 10.88 -1.76
C SER A 61 0.98 9.58 -1.31
N PHE A 62 1.41 8.43 -1.84
CA PHE A 62 0.90 7.10 -1.48
C PHE A 62 1.86 6.27 -0.63
N ARG A 63 3.07 6.78 -0.37
CA ARG A 63 4.07 6.12 0.48
C ARG A 63 3.53 6.04 1.92
N PRO A 64 3.27 4.84 2.48
CA PRO A 64 2.45 4.66 3.68
C PRO A 64 3.10 5.17 4.96
N ASP A 65 4.43 5.14 5.05
CA ASP A 65 5.21 5.56 6.21
C ASP A 65 5.56 7.05 6.22
N LEU A 66 5.31 7.76 5.11
CA LEU A 66 5.68 9.18 4.97
C LEU A 66 4.70 10.14 5.65
N GLY A 67 3.50 9.66 5.99
CA GLY A 67 2.46 10.43 6.69
C GLY A 67 1.61 11.35 5.79
N PHE A 68 1.85 11.39 4.48
CA PHE A 68 0.95 12.07 3.53
C PHE A 68 -0.28 11.22 3.21
N PHE A 69 -0.11 9.91 3.09
CA PHE A 69 -1.21 8.95 3.00
C PHE A 69 -1.72 8.63 4.40
N LEU A 70 -2.96 9.01 4.68
CA LEU A 70 -3.63 8.79 5.96
C LEU A 70 -4.46 7.51 5.86
N HIS A 71 -4.03 6.44 6.53
CA HIS A 71 -4.79 5.20 6.55
C HIS A 71 -6.18 5.42 7.17
N LEU A 72 -7.22 4.82 6.59
CA LEU A 72 -8.59 4.96 7.06
C LEU A 72 -8.73 4.59 8.55
N LYS A 73 -8.03 3.53 8.99
CA LYS A 73 -8.01 3.12 10.39
C LYS A 73 -7.51 4.23 11.32
N ASP A 74 -6.46 4.93 10.92
CA ASP A 74 -5.90 6.02 11.72
C ASP A 74 -6.88 7.19 11.77
N VAL A 75 -7.47 7.57 10.63
CA VAL A 75 -8.47 8.66 10.58
C VAL A 75 -9.69 8.33 11.44
N LEU A 76 -10.21 7.11 11.38
CA LEU A 76 -11.32 6.68 12.23
C LEU A 76 -10.96 6.73 13.72
N SER A 77 -9.73 6.37 14.09
CA SER A 77 -9.27 6.46 15.49
C SER A 77 -9.23 7.90 16.02
N TRP A 78 -9.16 8.92 15.15
CA TRP A 78 -9.16 10.31 15.59
C TRP A 78 -10.50 10.73 16.18
N PHE A 79 -11.61 10.13 15.74
CA PHE A 79 -12.94 10.41 16.27
C PHE A 79 -13.16 9.90 17.69
N GLU A 80 -12.28 9.00 18.17
CA GLU A 80 -12.26 8.53 19.55
C GLU A 80 -11.47 9.47 20.47
N LEU A 81 -10.80 10.49 19.93
CA LEU A 81 -10.04 11.47 20.71
C LEU A 81 -10.97 12.49 21.37
N PRO A 82 -10.59 13.00 22.56
CA PRO A 82 -11.35 14.07 23.19
C PRO A 82 -11.29 15.35 22.34
N THR A 83 -12.35 16.15 22.41
CA THR A 83 -12.40 17.53 21.91
C THR A 83 -11.40 18.40 22.67
N ALA A 84 -10.83 19.40 21.99
CA ALA A 84 -9.96 20.40 22.55
C ALA A 84 -10.67 21.19 23.67
N THR A 85 -10.20 21.00 24.90
CA THR A 85 -10.58 21.81 26.05
C THR A 85 -9.31 22.36 26.73
N PRO A 86 -9.38 23.46 27.49
CA PRO A 86 -8.22 23.99 28.21
C PRO A 86 -7.55 22.98 29.17
N PHE A 87 -8.25 21.92 29.54
CA PHE A 87 -7.79 20.88 30.47
C PHE A 87 -7.50 19.55 29.77
N ALA A 88 -7.68 19.46 28.45
CA ALA A 88 -7.42 18.24 27.70
C ALA A 88 -5.94 17.85 27.83
N LYS A 89 -5.70 16.59 28.19
CA LYS A 89 -4.36 16.00 28.24
C LYS A 89 -4.18 15.08 27.04
N GLY A 90 -3.14 15.32 26.25
CA GLY A 90 -2.82 14.52 25.07
C GLY A 90 -3.41 15.07 23.76
N PRO A 91 -3.37 14.29 22.67
CA PRO A 91 -3.84 14.73 21.37
C PRO A 91 -5.37 14.85 21.35
N THR A 92 -5.87 15.93 20.76
CA THR A 92 -7.31 16.14 20.55
C THR A 92 -7.72 15.84 19.12
N PHE A 93 -9.02 15.65 18.89
CA PHE A 93 -9.56 15.49 17.54
C PHE A 93 -9.16 16.65 16.63
N GLU A 94 -9.34 17.90 17.07
CA GLU A 94 -9.07 19.12 16.29
C GLU A 94 -7.59 19.23 15.94
N GLN A 95 -6.70 18.86 16.86
CA GLN A 95 -5.27 18.86 16.60
C GLN A 95 -4.88 17.84 15.52
N LYS A 96 -5.52 16.67 15.50
CA LYS A 96 -5.29 15.64 14.47
C LYS A 96 -5.93 16.02 13.14
N ALA A 97 -7.15 16.55 13.17
CA ALA A 97 -7.94 16.94 12.00
C ALA A 97 -7.46 18.25 11.36
N ALA A 98 -6.62 19.04 12.04
CA ALA A 98 -5.97 20.23 11.51
C ALA A 98 -4.85 19.84 10.49
N LEU A 99 -5.28 19.44 9.30
CA LEU A 99 -4.40 19.06 8.19
C LEU A 99 -4.07 20.29 7.35
N SER A 100 -2.90 20.91 7.60
CA SER A 100 -2.47 22.09 6.84
C SER A 100 -1.54 21.73 5.67
N ALA A 101 -1.76 22.36 4.51
CA ALA A 101 -0.91 22.17 3.34
C ALA A 101 0.58 22.47 3.64
N GLN A 102 0.84 23.52 4.43
CA GLN A 102 2.19 23.90 4.85
C GLN A 102 2.93 22.77 5.57
N LYS A 103 2.23 21.94 6.34
CA LYS A 103 2.82 20.81 7.07
C LYS A 103 3.08 19.61 6.16
N TYR A 104 2.15 19.29 5.26
CA TYR A 104 2.15 18.02 4.53
C TYR A 104 2.78 18.11 3.13
N GLU A 105 2.64 19.22 2.41
CA GLU A 105 3.22 19.36 1.05
C GLU A 105 4.75 19.20 0.99
N PRO A 106 5.55 19.62 1.99
CA PRO A 106 6.99 19.37 1.98
C PRO A 106 7.34 17.87 1.92
N LEU A 107 6.47 16.99 2.42
CA LEU A 107 6.67 15.53 2.37
C LEU A 107 6.72 15.02 0.94
N LEU A 108 5.95 15.62 0.03
CA LEU A 108 5.92 15.23 -1.38
C LEU A 108 7.25 15.46 -2.11
N LYS A 109 8.13 16.30 -1.54
CA LYS A 109 9.46 16.62 -2.10
C LYS A 109 10.59 15.75 -1.55
N LYS A 110 10.31 14.91 -0.55
CA LYS A 110 11.28 13.98 0.05
C LYS A 110 11.90 13.04 -0.98
N ASP A 111 13.03 12.45 -0.61
CA ASP A 111 13.75 11.55 -1.47
C ASP A 111 12.95 10.29 -1.80
N LEU A 112 13.26 9.70 -2.95
CA LEU A 112 12.60 8.48 -3.40
C LEU A 112 13.20 7.33 -2.61
N GLU A 113 12.51 6.87 -1.58
CA GLU A 113 12.98 5.79 -0.72
C GLU A 113 11.90 4.72 -0.61
N CYS A 114 12.31 3.45 -0.70
CA CYS A 114 11.41 2.32 -0.62
C CYS A 114 10.79 2.18 0.78
N PHE A 115 9.47 2.09 0.85
CA PHE A 115 8.71 1.92 2.11
C PHE A 115 8.88 0.55 2.79
N LYS A 116 9.57 -0.40 2.14
CA LYS A 116 9.83 -1.74 2.69
C LYS A 116 11.22 -1.86 3.29
N CYS A 117 12.24 -1.51 2.50
CA CYS A 117 13.65 -1.72 2.85
C CYS A 117 14.42 -0.42 3.15
N HIS A 118 13.79 0.75 2.97
CA HIS A 118 14.39 2.07 3.17
C HIS A 118 15.60 2.38 2.27
N GLU A 119 15.77 1.67 1.16
CA GLU A 119 16.76 2.00 0.14
C GLU A 119 16.34 3.30 -0.59
N THR A 120 17.31 4.20 -0.82
CA THR A 120 17.08 5.49 -1.49
C THR A 120 17.52 5.46 -2.94
N PHE A 121 16.76 6.09 -3.83
CA PHE A 121 16.95 6.11 -5.27
C PHE A 121 17.04 7.55 -5.80
N LYS A 122 17.88 7.76 -6.81
CA LYS A 122 18.04 9.08 -7.44
C LYS A 122 16.91 9.40 -8.40
N THR A 123 16.31 8.38 -9.02
CA THR A 123 15.31 8.54 -10.08
C THR A 123 14.12 7.62 -9.88
N LEU A 124 12.95 8.04 -10.38
CA LEU A 124 11.73 7.25 -10.29
C LEU A 124 11.81 5.91 -11.06
N PRO A 125 12.42 5.82 -12.25
CA PRO A 125 12.61 4.53 -12.93
C PRO A 125 13.40 3.51 -12.10
N GLN A 126 14.45 3.94 -11.40
CA GLN A 126 15.23 3.06 -10.52
C GLN A 126 14.36 2.53 -9.37
N LEU A 127 13.62 3.41 -8.70
CA LEU A 127 12.69 3.01 -7.64
C LEU A 127 11.62 2.05 -8.19
N LYS A 128 11.05 2.31 -9.37
CA LYS A 128 10.04 1.42 -9.97
C LYS A 128 10.60 0.03 -10.29
N ALA A 129 11.82 -0.04 -10.80
CA ALA A 129 12.48 -1.32 -11.03
C ALA A 129 12.68 -2.11 -9.73
N HIS A 130 13.06 -1.42 -8.65
CA HIS A 130 13.16 -2.01 -7.32
C HIS A 130 11.80 -2.48 -6.79
N LEU A 131 10.76 -1.65 -6.82
CA LEU A 131 9.41 -2.01 -6.38
C LEU A 131 8.82 -3.18 -7.20
N GLN A 132 9.14 -3.25 -8.49
CA GLN A 132 8.76 -4.38 -9.34
C GLN A 132 9.43 -5.68 -8.88
N LYS A 133 10.71 -5.62 -8.51
CA LYS A 133 11.42 -6.77 -7.94
C LYS A 133 10.80 -7.22 -6.61
N GLU A 134 10.54 -6.28 -5.70
CA GLU A 134 9.86 -6.55 -4.43
C GLU A 134 8.49 -7.22 -4.64
N TRP A 135 7.76 -6.79 -5.68
CA TRP A 135 6.50 -7.39 -6.07
C TRP A 135 6.66 -8.81 -6.62
N ASP A 136 7.63 -9.04 -7.51
CA ASP A 136 7.87 -10.36 -8.09
C ASP A 136 8.35 -11.37 -7.02
N ASP A 137 9.16 -10.92 -6.06
CA ASP A 137 9.58 -11.72 -4.90
C ASP A 137 8.38 -12.08 -4.01
N LEU A 138 7.53 -11.10 -3.68
CA LEU A 138 6.28 -11.33 -2.94
C LEU A 138 5.38 -12.36 -3.62
N ARG A 139 5.26 -12.27 -4.96
CA ARG A 139 4.48 -13.21 -5.77
C ARG A 139 5.09 -14.60 -5.78
N ALA A 140 6.41 -14.72 -5.83
CA ALA A 140 7.09 -16.01 -5.78
C ALA A 140 6.92 -16.68 -4.41
N GLU A 141 6.94 -15.89 -3.33
CA GLU A 141 6.76 -16.36 -1.96
C GLU A 141 5.33 -16.80 -1.66
N ARG A 142 4.35 -15.94 -1.96
CA ARG A 142 2.94 -16.14 -1.60
C ARG A 142 2.13 -16.86 -2.67
N GLY A 143 2.62 -16.88 -3.90
CA GLY A 143 1.93 -17.45 -5.05
C GLY A 143 1.79 -18.98 -5.00
N PRO A 144 0.92 -19.55 -5.84
CA PRO A 144 0.78 -21.00 -5.93
C PRO A 144 2.10 -21.65 -6.37
N LYS A 145 2.63 -22.55 -5.54
CA LYS A 145 3.84 -23.32 -5.86
C LYS A 145 3.55 -24.22 -7.06
N LYS A 146 4.33 -24.09 -8.13
CA LYS A 146 4.30 -25.06 -9.23
C LYS A 146 4.71 -26.43 -8.67
N SER A 147 3.82 -27.42 -8.74
CA SER A 147 4.21 -28.80 -8.46
C SER A 147 5.31 -29.19 -9.45
N ARG A 148 6.47 -29.62 -8.93
CA ARG A 148 7.50 -30.23 -9.78
C ARG A 148 6.91 -31.55 -10.28
N LYS A 149 6.56 -31.64 -11.57
CA LYS A 149 6.32 -32.93 -12.21
C LYS A 149 7.63 -33.72 -12.11
N ILE A 150 7.64 -34.75 -11.26
CA ILE A 150 8.68 -35.78 -11.29
C ILE A 150 8.57 -36.41 -12.67
N LYS A 151 9.62 -36.29 -13.50
CA LYS A 151 9.75 -37.07 -14.73
C LYS A 151 10.04 -38.50 -14.28
N ASP A 152 9.06 -39.37 -14.41
CA ASP A 152 9.25 -40.81 -14.30
C ASP A 152 10.09 -41.27 -15.49
N THR A 153 11.36 -41.57 -15.23
CA THR A 153 12.26 -42.21 -16.20
C THR A 153 12.35 -43.68 -15.83
N SER A 154 11.38 -44.45 -16.30
CA SER A 154 11.41 -45.91 -16.27
C SER A 154 11.30 -46.40 -17.70
N LEU A 155 12.45 -46.41 -18.39
CA LEU A 155 12.62 -47.00 -19.71
C LEU A 155 12.67 -48.53 -19.58
N GLU A 156 11.94 -49.15 -20.48
CA GLU A 156 11.82 -50.58 -20.76
C GLU A 156 13.17 -51.33 -20.71
N GLY A 157 13.23 -52.36 -19.86
CA GLY A 157 14.20 -53.43 -19.93
C GLY A 157 13.45 -54.74 -20.21
N SER A 158 13.47 -55.16 -21.47
CA SER A 158 13.00 -56.48 -21.92
C SER A 158 13.96 -57.58 -21.45
N GLU A 159 13.44 -58.54 -20.67
CA GLU A 159 13.99 -59.90 -20.55
C GLU A 159 13.33 -60.82 -21.60
N PRO A 160 13.83 -62.06 -21.83
CA PRO A 160 15.16 -62.62 -21.58
C PRO A 160 15.95 -62.97 -22.85
#